data_AF-A0A7U3UMG2-F1
#
_entry.id   AF-A0A7U3UMG2-F1
#
_cell.length_a   1.000
_cell.length_b   1.000
_cell.length_c   1.000
_cell.angle_alpha   90.00
_cell.angle_beta   90.00
_cell.angle_gamma   90.00
#
_symmetry.space_group_name_H-M   'P 1'
#
loop_
_entity.id
_entity.type
_entity.pdbx_description
1 polymer ?
#
loop_
_entity_poly.entity_id
_entity_poly.type
_entity_poly.pdbx_seq_one_letter_code
_entity_poly.pdbx_strand_id
1 'polypeptide(L)'
;MVNTPGTGTPADAVQRDTEPGAVTTWNGFARFAAAPAPAPPAPGDPPRSLEQRLAYHSAFVTVRTPAIDTLATSVRTLMILGRHQSVTARPSVILTGPATTGKTTALLQVGRTCHLAHTRRAAPGDDTVPVAYVLVPPAATAKSLGAEFARYLGIPVTTRMTTAQITTAVCHTYTAAGVKLVLLDEIHRLNPRTTSGAEAADWLKDITERVGATFVYAGIDVTGTALFSGVRGAQLAGRASLIDCGVLPARHAGSEPFRDLIAAMENALDLHAHRPGSLPRLAPYLHERTAGRIGSLARLIRQAAIEALLNGTEKITRTSLDSIAADHLAEEHYRPRTPTRRRTNTGHPPGRGPRPA
;
A
#
# COMPACT_ATOMS: atom_id res chain seq x y z
N MET A 1 -6.37 -66.71 -27.62
CA MET A 1 -5.26 -66.13 -26.84
C MET A 1 -5.74 -64.84 -26.24
N VAL A 2 -5.66 -64.77 -24.91
CA VAL A 2 -6.07 -63.66 -24.05
C VAL A 2 -5.24 -62.42 -24.38
N ASN A 3 -5.87 -61.25 -24.49
CA ASN A 3 -5.14 -60.00 -24.31
C ASN A 3 -6.02 -58.99 -23.58
N THR A 4 -5.61 -58.72 -22.34
CA THR A 4 -6.19 -57.81 -21.37
C THR A 4 -5.91 -56.35 -21.79
N PRO A 5 -6.86 -55.41 -21.69
CA PRO A 5 -6.54 -53.99 -21.79
C PRO A 5 -5.84 -53.51 -20.52
N GLY A 6 -4.67 -52.91 -20.70
CA GLY A 6 -3.87 -52.34 -19.62
C GLY A 6 -4.62 -51.25 -18.85
N THR A 7 -4.54 -51.36 -17.53
CA THR A 7 -4.96 -50.36 -16.55
C THR A 7 -4.13 -49.08 -16.73
N GLY A 8 -4.76 -48.02 -17.23
CA GLY A 8 -4.20 -46.68 -17.19
C GLY A 8 -4.24 -46.14 -15.76
N THR A 9 -3.08 -45.92 -15.16
CA THR A 9 -2.93 -45.23 -13.88
C THR A 9 -3.24 -43.74 -14.08
N PRO A 10 -4.16 -43.13 -13.31
CA PRO A 10 -4.36 -41.68 -13.33
C PRO A 10 -3.37 -41.04 -12.35
N ALA A 11 -2.16 -40.78 -12.81
CA ALA A 11 -1.14 -40.08 -12.04
C ALA A 11 -0.55 -38.96 -12.91
N ASP A 12 -1.35 -37.92 -13.15
CA ASP A 12 -0.87 -36.61 -13.61
C ASP A 12 -1.93 -35.51 -13.34
N ALA A 13 -2.51 -35.56 -12.15
CA ALA A 13 -3.23 -34.42 -11.58
C ALA A 13 -2.56 -34.06 -10.27
N VAL A 14 -2.34 -32.76 -10.08
CA VAL A 14 -1.74 -32.10 -8.90
C VAL A 14 -0.22 -31.91 -8.99
N GLN A 15 0.20 -31.03 -9.91
CA GLN A 15 1.22 -30.04 -9.58
C GLN A 15 0.55 -28.65 -9.68
N ARG A 16 -0.21 -28.28 -8.63
CA ARG A 16 -0.62 -26.87 -8.48
C ARG A 16 0.56 -26.15 -7.85
N ASP A 17 1.29 -25.42 -8.69
CA ASP A 17 2.39 -24.56 -8.30
C ASP A 17 2.01 -23.73 -7.07
N THR A 18 2.76 -23.96 -6.00
CA THR A 18 2.64 -23.23 -4.75
C THR A 18 3.44 -21.93 -4.87
N GLU A 19 3.05 -21.07 -5.81
CA GLU A 19 3.51 -19.69 -5.76
C GLU A 19 2.80 -18.96 -4.60
N PRO A 20 3.49 -18.10 -3.84
CA PRO A 20 2.83 -17.21 -2.89
C PRO A 20 1.88 -16.29 -3.66
N GLY A 21 0.63 -16.72 -3.82
CA GLY A 21 -0.35 -16.04 -4.67
C GLY A 21 -0.50 -14.57 -4.27
N ALA A 22 -0.42 -13.68 -5.26
CA ALA A 22 -0.55 -12.24 -5.06
C ALA A 22 -1.86 -11.90 -4.34
N VAL A 23 -1.82 -10.88 -3.44
CA VAL A 23 -2.98 -10.32 -2.71
C VAL A 23 -4.13 -9.85 -3.60
N THR A 24 -3.86 -9.83 -4.89
CA THR A 24 -4.70 -9.41 -5.98
C THR A 24 -5.61 -10.56 -6.46
N THR A 25 -5.54 -11.74 -5.82
CA THR A 25 -6.49 -12.87 -5.90
C THR A 25 -7.13 -13.11 -4.53
N TRP A 26 -8.32 -13.71 -4.47
CA TRP A 26 -8.98 -14.06 -3.21
C TRP A 26 -8.10 -14.95 -2.32
N ASN A 27 -7.56 -16.05 -2.87
CA ASN A 27 -6.70 -16.97 -2.11
C ASN A 27 -5.45 -16.26 -1.57
N GLY A 28 -4.83 -15.38 -2.37
CA GLY A 28 -3.69 -14.59 -1.94
C GLY A 28 -4.06 -13.59 -0.83
N PHE A 29 -5.21 -12.91 -0.97
CA PHE A 29 -5.70 -11.97 0.02
C PHE A 29 -6.08 -12.65 1.35
N ALA A 30 -6.82 -13.76 1.30
CA ALA A 30 -7.21 -14.54 2.47
C ALA A 30 -5.97 -15.05 3.22
N ARG A 31 -4.95 -15.55 2.51
CA ARG A 31 -3.67 -15.94 3.10
C ARG A 31 -2.96 -14.77 3.75
N PHE A 32 -2.88 -13.62 3.08
CA PHE A 32 -2.32 -12.39 3.65
C PHE A 32 -3.06 -11.94 4.91
N ALA A 33 -4.40 -12.01 4.91
CA ALA A 33 -5.23 -11.57 6.01
C ALA A 33 -5.11 -12.49 7.24
N ALA A 34 -5.03 -13.80 7.00
CA ALA A 34 -4.88 -14.82 8.04
C ALA A 34 -3.43 -14.95 8.57
N ALA A 35 -2.43 -14.62 7.76
CA ALA A 35 -1.03 -14.70 8.17
C ALA A 35 -0.76 -13.84 9.42
N PRO A 36 -0.08 -14.36 10.46
CA PRO A 36 0.24 -13.54 11.63
C PRO A 36 1.04 -12.32 11.21
N ALA A 37 0.74 -11.16 11.80
CA ALA A 37 1.53 -9.96 11.54
C ALA A 37 2.96 -10.23 12.04
N PRO A 38 4.01 -9.87 11.27
CA PRO A 38 5.36 -9.89 11.79
C PRO A 38 5.39 -9.12 13.12
N ALA A 39 6.00 -9.70 14.15
CA ALA A 39 6.07 -9.11 15.48
C ALA A 39 7.53 -9.06 15.94
N PRO A 40 7.92 -8.01 16.69
CA PRO A 40 9.22 -7.97 17.33
C PRO A 40 9.39 -9.19 18.25
N PRO A 41 10.63 -9.64 18.50
CA PRO A 41 10.87 -10.74 19.44
C PRO A 41 10.36 -10.34 20.83
N ALA A 42 9.63 -11.24 21.49
CA ALA A 42 9.17 -11.01 22.85
C ALA A 42 10.35 -11.12 23.83
N PRO A 43 10.30 -10.42 24.97
CA PRO A 43 11.31 -10.61 26.01
C PRO A 43 11.40 -12.08 26.44
N GLY A 44 12.57 -12.69 26.28
CA GLY A 44 12.82 -14.09 26.64
C GLY A 44 12.61 -15.10 25.51
N ASP A 45 12.19 -14.68 24.31
CA ASP A 45 12.19 -15.56 23.13
C ASP A 45 13.61 -16.05 22.80
N PRO A 46 13.76 -17.27 22.27
CA PRO A 46 15.06 -17.75 21.80
C PRO A 46 15.59 -16.83 20.69
N PRO A 47 16.91 -16.63 20.60
CA PRO A 47 17.50 -15.78 19.58
C PRO A 47 17.19 -16.35 18.19
N ARG A 48 16.71 -15.48 17.31
CA ARG A 48 16.47 -15.83 15.91
C ARG A 48 17.79 -15.96 15.15
N SER A 49 17.84 -16.88 14.21
CA SER A 49 18.96 -16.98 13.26
C SER A 49 19.06 -15.71 12.39
N LEU A 50 20.23 -15.48 11.79
CA LEU A 50 20.43 -14.36 10.85
C LEU A 50 19.41 -14.39 9.71
N GLU A 51 19.14 -15.56 9.13
CA GLU A 51 18.15 -15.74 8.06
C GLU A 51 16.74 -15.31 8.49
N GLN A 52 16.31 -15.74 9.67
CA GLN A 52 15.00 -15.35 10.23
C GLN A 52 14.92 -13.84 10.48
N ARG A 53 16.01 -13.21 10.94
CA ARG A 53 16.07 -11.76 11.18
C ARG A 53 16.05 -10.97 9.87
N LEU A 54 16.77 -11.43 8.85
CA LEU A 54 16.74 -10.86 7.51
C LEU A 54 15.34 -10.98 6.88
N ALA A 55 14.69 -12.13 7.00
CA ALA A 55 13.30 -12.33 6.56
C ALA A 55 12.32 -11.43 7.33
N TYR A 56 12.52 -11.27 8.63
CA TYR A 56 11.71 -10.38 9.47
C TYR A 56 11.85 -8.91 9.04
N HIS A 57 13.07 -8.40 8.85
CA HIS A 57 13.29 -7.01 8.46
C HIS A 57 12.94 -6.72 6.99
N SER A 58 12.92 -7.74 6.11
CA SER A 58 12.45 -7.58 4.73
C SER A 58 10.93 -7.45 4.65
N ALA A 59 10.19 -8.27 5.41
CA ALA A 59 8.73 -8.16 5.53
C ALA A 59 8.32 -6.88 6.31
N PHE A 60 9.02 -6.63 7.42
CA PHE A 60 8.88 -5.54 8.40
C PHE A 60 7.49 -5.34 8.98
N VAL A 61 7.45 -4.86 10.23
CA VAL A 61 6.20 -4.56 10.93
C VAL A 61 5.43 -3.47 10.18
N THR A 62 4.14 -3.73 9.95
CA THR A 62 3.22 -2.65 9.61
C THR A 62 2.88 -1.87 10.88
N VAL A 63 3.35 -0.62 10.95
CA VAL A 63 3.05 0.29 12.04
C VAL A 63 1.68 0.95 11.82
N ARG A 64 0.88 1.08 12.88
CA ARG A 64 -0.39 1.83 12.81
C ARG A 64 -0.12 3.31 12.55
N THR A 65 -0.85 3.89 11.61
CA THR A 65 -0.75 5.31 11.25
C THR A 65 -2.12 5.97 11.38
N PRO A 66 -2.18 7.30 11.56
CA PRO A 66 -3.46 8.02 11.58
C PRO A 66 -4.30 7.80 10.31
N ALA A 67 -3.66 7.58 9.17
CA ALA A 67 -4.35 7.25 7.92
C ALA A 67 -5.03 5.88 7.97
N ILE A 68 -4.38 4.85 8.53
CA ILE A 68 -4.98 3.52 8.75
C ILE A 68 -6.19 3.64 9.67
N ASP A 69 -6.06 4.35 10.79
CA ASP A 69 -7.12 4.46 11.79
C ASP A 69 -8.33 5.25 11.29
N THR A 70 -8.08 6.37 10.59
CA THR A 70 -9.12 7.16 9.94
C THR A 70 -9.84 6.34 8.88
N LEU A 71 -9.08 5.65 8.01
CA LEU A 71 -9.67 4.81 6.95
C LEU A 71 -10.48 3.65 7.52
N ALA A 72 -9.96 2.94 8.53
CA ALA A 72 -10.67 1.85 9.19
C ALA A 72 -12.01 2.33 9.79
N THR A 73 -12.00 3.49 10.43
CA THR A 73 -13.19 4.10 11.04
C THR A 73 -14.20 4.49 9.96
N SER A 74 -13.77 5.20 8.92
CA SER A 74 -14.64 5.60 7.81
C SER A 74 -15.24 4.39 7.09
N VAL A 75 -14.43 3.40 6.72
CA VAL A 75 -14.91 2.18 6.05
C VAL A 75 -15.93 1.45 6.91
N ARG A 76 -15.66 1.27 8.21
CA ARG A 76 -16.62 0.65 9.13
C ARG A 76 -17.95 1.39 9.15
N THR A 77 -17.91 2.71 9.29
CA THR A 77 -19.12 3.57 9.31
C THR A 77 -19.90 3.45 7.99
N LEU A 78 -19.23 3.55 6.85
CA LEU A 78 -19.89 3.49 5.54
C LEU A 78 -20.46 2.09 5.24
N MET A 79 -19.79 1.02 5.66
CA MET A 79 -20.32 -0.35 5.54
C MET A 79 -21.59 -0.54 6.40
N ILE A 80 -21.69 0.12 7.55
CA ILE A 80 -22.90 0.11 8.39
C ILE A 80 -24.02 0.91 7.71
N LEU A 81 -23.73 2.14 7.26
CA LEU A 81 -24.70 3.00 6.57
C LEU A 81 -25.23 2.33 5.28
N GLY A 82 -24.35 1.67 4.53
CA GLY A 82 -24.72 1.00 3.28
C GLY A 82 -25.47 -0.32 3.46
N ARG A 83 -25.55 -0.88 4.68
CA ARG A 83 -26.07 -2.25 4.92
C ARG A 83 -27.49 -2.46 4.40
N HIS A 84 -28.33 -1.44 4.49
CA HIS A 84 -29.75 -1.51 4.08
C HIS A 84 -30.06 -0.64 2.86
N GLN A 85 -29.05 -0.06 2.21
CA GLN A 85 -29.23 0.64 0.95
C GLN A 85 -29.31 -0.40 -0.18
N SER A 86 -30.51 -0.54 -0.75
CA SER A 86 -30.82 -1.46 -1.84
C SER A 86 -31.09 -0.76 -3.18
N VAL A 87 -31.36 0.55 -3.16
CA VAL A 87 -31.83 1.31 -4.34
C VAL A 87 -30.72 2.17 -4.95
N THR A 88 -29.77 2.65 -4.15
CA THR A 88 -28.67 3.50 -4.62
C THR A 88 -27.33 2.86 -4.30
N ALA A 89 -26.31 3.19 -5.11
CA ALA A 89 -24.93 2.85 -4.78
C ALA A 89 -24.56 3.34 -3.38
N ARG A 90 -23.76 2.53 -2.69
CA ARG A 90 -23.36 2.79 -1.30
C ARG A 90 -22.35 3.94 -1.22
N PRO A 91 -22.29 4.68 -0.10
CA PRO A 91 -21.22 5.62 0.19
C PRO A 91 -19.84 4.99 -0.01
N SER A 92 -18.90 5.80 -0.49
CA SER A 92 -17.53 5.36 -0.80
C SER A 92 -16.49 6.22 -0.08
N VAL A 93 -15.24 5.77 -0.08
CA VAL A 93 -14.10 6.53 0.45
C VAL A 93 -13.06 6.73 -0.64
N ILE A 94 -12.48 7.91 -0.71
CA ILE A 94 -11.29 8.19 -1.52
C ILE A 94 -10.11 8.38 -0.57
N LEU A 95 -9.07 7.57 -0.75
CA LEU A 95 -7.77 7.69 -0.10
C LEU A 95 -6.78 8.31 -1.09
N THR A 96 -6.58 9.63 -1.00
CA THR A 96 -5.65 10.35 -1.87
C THR A 96 -4.33 10.63 -1.16
N GLY A 97 -3.26 10.89 -1.90
CA GLY A 97 -1.99 11.34 -1.34
C GLY A 97 -0.82 11.07 -2.27
N PRO A 98 0.34 11.73 -2.07
CA PRO A 98 1.53 11.52 -2.88
C PRO A 98 2.00 10.06 -2.93
N ALA A 99 2.87 9.72 -3.88
CA ALA A 99 3.58 8.44 -3.85
C ALA A 99 4.32 8.26 -2.51
N THR A 100 4.46 6.99 -2.10
CA THR A 100 5.17 6.55 -0.87
C THR A 100 4.61 7.06 0.46
N THR A 101 3.32 7.39 0.56
CA THR A 101 2.67 7.76 1.83
C THR A 101 1.98 6.61 2.58
N GLY A 102 1.99 5.39 2.03
CA GLY A 102 1.44 4.20 2.71
C GLY A 102 -0.02 3.88 2.39
N LYS A 103 -0.57 4.45 1.29
CA LYS A 103 -1.96 4.20 0.84
C LYS A 103 -2.28 2.71 0.64
N THR A 104 -1.46 1.99 -0.14
CA THR A 104 -1.63 0.55 -0.36
C THR A 104 -1.60 -0.24 0.95
N THR A 105 -0.66 0.10 1.85
CA THR A 105 -0.59 -0.50 3.18
C THR A 105 -1.88 -0.25 3.97
N ALA A 106 -2.42 0.97 3.93
CA ALA A 106 -3.66 1.30 4.60
C ALA A 106 -4.87 0.53 4.03
N LEU A 107 -4.99 0.42 2.71
CA LEU A 107 -6.01 -0.41 2.07
C LEU A 107 -5.93 -1.86 2.54
N LEU A 108 -4.75 -2.47 2.46
CA LEU A 108 -4.55 -3.88 2.81
C LEU A 108 -4.83 -4.14 4.29
N GLN A 109 -4.41 -3.26 5.20
CA GLN A 109 -4.69 -3.42 6.64
C GLN A 109 -6.17 -3.27 6.99
N VAL A 110 -6.86 -2.33 6.35
CA VAL A 110 -8.32 -2.18 6.54
C VAL A 110 -9.06 -3.38 5.96
N GLY A 111 -8.69 -3.84 4.76
CA GLY A 111 -9.25 -5.04 4.17
C GLY A 111 -9.01 -6.28 5.04
N ARG A 112 -7.80 -6.46 5.58
CA ARG A 112 -7.48 -7.52 6.54
C ARG A 112 -8.36 -7.44 7.78
N THR A 113 -8.55 -6.25 8.34
CA THR A 113 -9.42 -6.04 9.51
C THR A 113 -10.86 -6.46 9.22
N CYS A 114 -11.40 -6.07 8.05
CA CYS A 114 -12.74 -6.46 7.61
C CYS A 114 -12.85 -7.97 7.40
N HIS A 115 -11.88 -8.60 6.74
CA HIS A 115 -11.83 -10.04 6.52
C HIS A 115 -11.81 -10.83 7.84
N LEU A 116 -10.95 -10.43 8.79
CA LEU A 116 -10.87 -11.08 10.10
C LEU A 116 -12.12 -10.83 10.97
N ALA A 117 -12.76 -9.66 10.85
CA ALA A 117 -14.02 -9.39 11.53
C ALA A 117 -15.19 -10.22 10.98
N HIS A 118 -15.18 -10.49 9.67
CA HIS A 118 -16.13 -11.38 9.01
C HIS A 118 -15.90 -12.84 9.44
N THR A 119 -14.68 -13.34 9.28
CA THR A 119 -14.30 -14.73 9.61
C THR A 119 -14.61 -15.09 11.07
N ARG A 120 -14.44 -14.15 12.01
CA ARG A 120 -14.78 -14.37 13.43
C ARG A 120 -16.27 -14.57 13.70
N ARG A 121 -17.15 -14.10 12.81
CA ARG A 121 -18.62 -14.21 12.93
C ARG A 121 -19.21 -15.26 11.99
N ALA A 122 -18.40 -15.76 11.07
CA ALA A 122 -18.79 -16.71 10.06
C ALA A 122 -19.15 -18.05 10.70
N ALA A 123 -20.23 -18.67 10.23
CA ALA A 123 -20.59 -20.02 10.64
C ALA A 123 -19.60 -21.04 10.04
N PRO A 124 -19.46 -22.25 10.62
CA PRO A 124 -18.71 -23.32 9.96
C PRO A 124 -19.25 -23.58 8.54
N GLY A 125 -18.38 -23.57 7.54
CA GLY A 125 -18.75 -23.74 6.13
C GLY A 125 -19.21 -22.47 5.41
N ASP A 126 -19.06 -21.29 6.02
CA ASP A 126 -19.28 -20.02 5.34
C ASP A 126 -18.13 -19.69 4.38
N ASP A 127 -18.39 -19.90 3.09
CA ASP A 127 -17.44 -19.67 1.98
C ASP A 127 -17.54 -18.25 1.39
N THR A 128 -18.15 -17.30 2.10
CA THR A 128 -18.29 -15.94 1.59
C THR A 128 -16.97 -15.17 1.54
N VAL A 129 -16.87 -14.29 0.55
CA VAL A 129 -15.70 -13.43 0.28
C VAL A 129 -16.05 -11.99 0.65
N PRO A 130 -15.74 -11.50 1.87
CA PRO A 130 -16.23 -10.20 2.34
C PRO A 130 -15.53 -9.00 1.69
N VAL A 131 -14.32 -9.20 1.17
CA VAL A 131 -13.42 -8.14 0.69
C VAL A 131 -12.88 -8.51 -0.68
N ALA A 132 -12.81 -7.56 -1.61
CA ALA A 132 -12.07 -7.66 -2.85
C ALA A 132 -10.99 -6.59 -2.94
N TYR A 133 -9.77 -6.96 -3.33
CA TYR A 133 -8.66 -6.03 -3.59
C TYR A 133 -8.28 -6.09 -5.07
N VAL A 134 -8.45 -4.96 -5.77
CA VAL A 134 -8.24 -4.84 -7.21
C VAL A 134 -7.17 -3.78 -7.46
N LEU A 135 -6.10 -4.18 -8.15
CA LEU A 135 -5.08 -3.26 -8.64
C LEU A 135 -5.46 -2.79 -10.04
N VAL A 136 -5.61 -1.48 -10.24
CA VAL A 136 -5.95 -0.95 -11.56
C VAL A 136 -4.77 -1.16 -12.53
N PRO A 137 -4.99 -1.76 -13.71
CA PRO A 137 -3.93 -2.01 -14.67
C PRO A 137 -3.47 -0.70 -15.33
N PRO A 138 -2.23 -0.62 -15.83
CA PRO A 138 -1.78 0.54 -16.60
C PRO A 138 -2.64 0.71 -17.86
N ALA A 139 -2.90 1.96 -18.24
CA ALA A 139 -3.71 2.31 -19.41
C ALA A 139 -5.06 1.54 -19.47
N ALA A 140 -5.75 1.43 -18.32
CA ALA A 140 -6.90 0.55 -18.23
C ALA A 140 -8.03 0.95 -19.21
N THR A 141 -8.58 -0.08 -19.85
CA THR A 141 -9.85 -0.07 -20.57
C THR A 141 -10.93 -0.67 -19.68
N ALA A 142 -12.21 -0.51 -20.02
CA ALA A 142 -13.30 -1.22 -19.34
C ALA A 142 -13.08 -2.74 -19.31
N LYS A 143 -12.58 -3.32 -20.41
CA LYS A 143 -12.30 -4.75 -20.51
C LYS A 143 -11.14 -5.19 -19.61
N SER A 144 -10.03 -4.46 -19.60
CA SER A 144 -8.88 -4.82 -18.75
C SER A 144 -9.19 -4.61 -17.26
N LEU A 145 -9.95 -3.57 -16.91
CA LEU A 145 -10.40 -3.36 -15.54
C LEU A 145 -11.36 -4.48 -15.10
N GLY A 146 -12.35 -4.83 -15.93
CA GLY A 146 -13.23 -5.97 -15.69
C GLY A 146 -12.48 -7.30 -15.55
N ALA A 147 -11.41 -7.49 -16.32
CA ALA A 147 -10.54 -8.66 -16.19
C ALA A 147 -9.83 -8.73 -14.82
N GLU A 148 -9.42 -7.59 -14.24
CA GLU A 148 -8.81 -7.57 -12.89
C GLU A 148 -9.83 -7.91 -11.79
N PHE A 149 -11.08 -7.43 -11.91
CA PHE A 149 -12.16 -7.86 -11.02
C PHE A 149 -12.44 -9.36 -11.15
N ALA A 150 -12.51 -9.87 -12.38
CA ALA A 150 -12.70 -11.28 -12.65
C ALA A 150 -11.56 -12.13 -12.07
N ARG A 151 -10.31 -11.70 -12.24
CA ARG A 151 -9.12 -12.36 -11.72
C ARG A 151 -9.13 -12.49 -10.20
N TYR A 152 -9.71 -11.53 -9.48
CA TYR A 152 -9.79 -11.59 -8.02
C TYR A 152 -10.56 -12.83 -7.53
N LEU A 153 -11.73 -13.12 -8.10
CA LEU A 153 -12.55 -14.29 -7.74
C LEU A 153 -12.30 -15.52 -8.63
N GLY A 154 -11.27 -15.48 -9.48
CA GLY A 154 -10.93 -16.60 -10.37
C GLY A 154 -11.97 -16.86 -11.47
N ILE A 155 -12.71 -15.83 -11.90
CA ILE A 155 -13.66 -15.94 -13.01
C ILE A 155 -12.86 -16.14 -14.32
N PRO A 156 -13.09 -17.23 -15.06
CA PRO A 156 -12.39 -17.45 -16.33
C PRO A 156 -12.75 -16.38 -17.36
N VAL A 157 -11.75 -15.63 -17.83
CA VAL A 157 -11.92 -14.63 -18.89
C VAL A 157 -11.11 -15.06 -20.10
N THR A 158 -11.76 -15.17 -21.25
CA THR A 158 -11.10 -15.45 -22.53
C THR A 158 -10.97 -14.18 -23.37
N THR A 159 -10.04 -14.17 -24.32
CA THR A 159 -9.82 -13.04 -25.23
C THR A 159 -11.07 -12.67 -26.04
N ARG A 160 -11.94 -13.65 -26.33
CA ARG A 160 -13.18 -13.48 -27.10
C ARG A 160 -14.34 -12.89 -26.30
N MET A 161 -14.27 -12.88 -24.97
CA MET A 161 -15.37 -12.33 -24.16
C MET A 161 -15.51 -10.82 -24.38
N THR A 162 -16.76 -10.39 -24.50
CA THR A 162 -17.10 -8.97 -24.56
C THR A 162 -17.06 -8.35 -23.17
N THR A 163 -16.91 -7.02 -23.09
CA THR A 163 -16.98 -6.29 -21.81
C THR A 163 -18.29 -6.58 -21.08
N ALA A 164 -19.42 -6.64 -21.80
CA ALA A 164 -20.72 -6.94 -21.21
C ALA A 164 -20.78 -8.34 -20.56
N GLN A 165 -20.20 -9.36 -21.23
CA GLN A 165 -20.11 -10.71 -20.66
C GLN A 165 -19.27 -10.74 -19.39
N ILE A 166 -18.13 -10.03 -19.39
CA ILE A 166 -17.27 -9.91 -18.21
C ILE A 166 -18.02 -9.18 -17.09
N THR A 167 -18.68 -8.06 -17.36
CA THR A 167 -19.47 -7.31 -16.38
C THR A 167 -20.53 -8.20 -15.73
N THR A 168 -21.32 -8.93 -16.52
CA THR A 168 -22.36 -9.82 -16.00
C THR A 168 -21.78 -10.90 -15.10
N ALA A 169 -20.67 -11.53 -15.52
CA ALA A 169 -20.01 -12.56 -14.72
C ALA A 169 -19.46 -11.99 -13.40
N VAL A 170 -18.82 -10.81 -13.44
CA VAL A 170 -18.32 -10.11 -12.24
C VAL A 170 -19.46 -9.76 -11.30
N CYS A 171 -20.52 -9.09 -11.78
CA CYS A 171 -21.67 -8.72 -10.94
C CYS A 171 -22.31 -9.93 -10.27
N HIS A 172 -22.56 -10.99 -11.03
CA HIS A 172 -23.15 -12.21 -10.52
C HIS A 172 -22.28 -12.85 -9.43
N THR A 173 -21.00 -13.04 -9.74
CA THR A 173 -20.07 -13.74 -8.83
C THR A 173 -19.77 -12.92 -7.58
N TYR A 174 -19.58 -11.60 -7.68
CA TYR A 174 -19.37 -10.73 -6.52
C TYR A 174 -20.58 -10.71 -5.59
N THR A 175 -21.79 -10.72 -6.16
CA THR A 175 -23.04 -10.76 -5.39
C THR A 175 -23.21 -12.10 -4.70
N ALA A 176 -23.03 -13.21 -5.44
CA ALA A 176 -23.14 -14.56 -4.92
C ALA A 176 -22.08 -14.88 -3.85
N ALA A 177 -20.84 -14.42 -4.05
CA ALA A 177 -19.76 -14.56 -3.07
C ALA A 177 -19.95 -13.66 -1.83
N GLY A 178 -20.93 -12.74 -1.84
CA GLY A 178 -21.22 -11.91 -0.68
C GLY A 178 -20.24 -10.77 -0.45
N VAL A 179 -19.56 -10.28 -1.50
CA VAL A 179 -18.58 -9.16 -1.40
C VAL A 179 -19.26 -7.91 -0.83
N LYS A 180 -18.72 -7.38 0.27
CA LYS A 180 -19.24 -6.18 0.95
C LYS A 180 -18.30 -4.98 0.89
N LEU A 181 -17.02 -5.20 0.57
CA LEU A 181 -16.00 -4.17 0.46
C LEU A 181 -15.15 -4.41 -0.79
N VAL A 182 -14.99 -3.39 -1.63
CA VAL A 182 -14.08 -3.41 -2.78
C VAL A 182 -13.04 -2.32 -2.61
N LEU A 183 -11.77 -2.70 -2.62
CA LEU A 183 -10.60 -1.83 -2.49
C LEU A 183 -9.95 -1.72 -3.86
N LEU A 184 -10.03 -0.55 -4.50
CA LEU A 184 -9.35 -0.26 -5.74
C LEU A 184 -8.07 0.54 -5.46
N ASP A 185 -6.94 -0.01 -5.85
CA ASP A 185 -5.64 0.63 -5.73
C ASP A 185 -5.17 1.20 -7.06
N GLU A 186 -4.34 2.24 -7.00
CA GLU A 186 -3.77 2.92 -8.15
C GLU A 186 -4.81 3.50 -9.13
N ILE A 187 -5.93 4.03 -8.64
CA ILE A 187 -7.03 4.51 -9.50
C ILE A 187 -6.59 5.62 -10.48
N HIS A 188 -5.50 6.31 -10.17
CA HIS A 188 -4.94 7.39 -10.98
C HIS A 188 -4.34 6.87 -12.32
N ARG A 189 -4.23 5.55 -12.47
CA ARG A 189 -3.89 4.89 -13.75
C ARG A 189 -5.05 4.92 -14.76
N LEU A 190 -6.27 5.15 -14.29
CA LEU A 190 -7.38 5.52 -15.15
C LEU A 190 -7.14 6.95 -15.63
N ASN A 191 -7.08 7.14 -16.95
CA ASN A 191 -6.94 8.45 -17.55
C ASN A 191 -8.21 8.81 -18.34
N PRO A 192 -9.21 9.48 -17.72
CA PRO A 192 -10.47 9.77 -18.40
C PRO A 192 -10.36 10.78 -19.54
N ARG A 193 -9.16 11.35 -19.77
CA ARG A 193 -8.86 12.19 -20.93
C ARG A 193 -8.69 11.39 -22.22
N THR A 194 -8.51 10.07 -22.12
CA THR A 194 -8.52 9.16 -23.28
C THR A 194 -9.88 8.49 -23.40
N THR A 195 -10.28 8.11 -24.61
CA THR A 195 -11.53 7.37 -24.85
C THR A 195 -11.60 6.11 -24.00
N SER A 196 -10.52 5.31 -24.00
CA SER A 196 -10.43 4.07 -23.23
C SER A 196 -10.52 4.28 -21.71
N GLY A 197 -9.92 5.36 -21.20
CA GLY A 197 -10.01 5.67 -19.77
C GLY A 197 -11.38 6.23 -19.37
N ALA A 198 -12.07 6.94 -20.27
CA ALA A 198 -13.45 7.35 -20.06
C ALA A 198 -14.39 6.14 -20.03
N GLU A 199 -14.21 5.19 -20.95
CA GLU A 199 -14.96 3.91 -20.94
C GLU A 199 -14.71 3.12 -19.64
N ALA A 200 -13.47 3.07 -19.16
CA ALA A 200 -13.14 2.41 -17.90
C ALA A 200 -13.78 3.11 -16.69
N ALA A 201 -13.86 4.45 -16.71
CA ALA A 201 -14.53 5.25 -15.69
C ALA A 201 -16.04 4.98 -15.65
N ASP A 202 -16.68 4.99 -16.83
CA ASP A 202 -18.11 4.69 -16.97
C ASP A 202 -18.41 3.26 -16.53
N TRP A 203 -17.55 2.31 -16.88
CA TRP A 203 -17.64 0.93 -16.41
C TRP A 203 -17.48 0.83 -14.88
N LEU A 204 -16.54 1.59 -14.29
CA LEU A 204 -16.37 1.63 -12.84
C LEU A 204 -17.61 2.21 -12.14
N LYS A 205 -18.24 3.22 -12.73
CA LYS A 205 -19.51 3.73 -12.22
C LYS A 205 -20.60 2.64 -12.28
N ASP A 206 -20.75 1.99 -13.43
CA ASP A 206 -21.75 0.94 -13.63
C ASP A 206 -21.58 -0.22 -12.65
N ILE A 207 -20.33 -0.68 -12.41
CA ILE A 207 -20.08 -1.76 -11.45
C ILE A 207 -20.41 -1.35 -10.01
N THR A 208 -20.20 -0.08 -9.63
CA THR A 208 -20.53 0.41 -8.28
C THR A 208 -22.03 0.49 -8.01
N GLU A 209 -22.85 0.60 -9.05
CA GLU A 209 -24.32 0.59 -8.94
C GLU A 209 -24.87 -0.84 -8.90
N ARG A 210 -24.19 -1.79 -9.56
CA ARG A 210 -24.63 -3.20 -9.65
C ARG A 210 -24.10 -4.09 -8.53
N VAL A 211 -22.92 -3.80 -8.00
CA VAL A 211 -22.33 -4.56 -6.89
C VAL A 211 -22.66 -3.86 -5.59
N GLY A 212 -23.50 -4.50 -4.77
CA GLY A 212 -23.88 -4.01 -3.44
C GLY A 212 -22.74 -4.09 -2.42
N ALA A 213 -21.66 -3.35 -2.64
CA ALA A 213 -20.46 -3.26 -1.81
C ALA A 213 -20.11 -1.78 -1.54
N THR A 214 -19.39 -1.54 -0.44
CA THR A 214 -18.73 -0.26 -0.19
C THR A 214 -17.43 -0.22 -0.99
N PHE A 215 -17.19 0.86 -1.72
CA PHE A 215 -15.97 1.03 -2.52
C PHE A 215 -14.98 1.98 -1.83
N VAL A 216 -13.71 1.63 -1.88
CA VAL A 216 -12.59 2.48 -1.46
C VAL A 216 -11.64 2.65 -2.64
N TYR A 217 -11.34 3.89 -2.99
CA TYR A 217 -10.48 4.24 -4.11
C TYR A 217 -9.17 4.85 -3.58
N ALA A 218 -8.02 4.24 -3.87
CA ALA A 218 -6.72 4.80 -3.53
C ALA A 218 -5.95 5.25 -4.77
N GLY A 219 -5.31 6.41 -4.69
CA GLY A 219 -4.51 6.92 -5.79
C GLY A 219 -3.79 8.23 -5.47
N ILE A 220 -3.06 8.73 -6.44
CA ILE A 220 -2.38 10.03 -6.38
C ILE A 220 -3.34 11.06 -6.96
N ASP A 221 -3.51 12.19 -6.27
CA ASP A 221 -4.33 13.33 -6.70
C ASP A 221 -5.73 12.92 -7.21
N VAL A 222 -6.41 12.04 -6.47
CA VAL A 222 -7.67 11.44 -6.93
C VAL A 222 -8.75 12.50 -7.18
N THR A 223 -8.80 13.53 -6.34
CA THR A 223 -9.77 14.63 -6.45
C THR A 223 -9.53 15.52 -7.65
N GLY A 224 -8.28 15.61 -8.13
CA GLY A 224 -7.93 16.32 -9.37
C GLY A 224 -8.24 15.51 -10.63
N THR A 225 -8.44 14.19 -10.52
CA THR A 225 -8.74 13.34 -11.69
C THR A 225 -10.17 13.58 -12.20
N ALA A 226 -10.35 13.50 -13.52
CA ALA A 226 -11.65 13.60 -14.18
C ALA A 226 -12.62 12.45 -13.83
N LEU A 227 -12.19 11.45 -13.05
CA LEU A 227 -13.05 10.42 -12.48
C LEU A 227 -13.97 10.97 -11.41
N PHE A 228 -13.49 11.97 -10.65
CA PHE A 228 -14.17 12.54 -9.49
C PHE A 228 -14.34 14.06 -9.61
N SER A 229 -13.97 14.65 -10.75
CA SER A 229 -14.18 16.07 -11.06
C SER A 229 -15.02 16.26 -12.32
N GLY A 230 -15.63 17.44 -12.46
CA GLY A 230 -16.53 17.77 -13.58
C GLY A 230 -17.92 17.13 -13.51
N VAL A 231 -18.76 17.39 -14.51
CA VAL A 231 -20.17 16.96 -14.55
C VAL A 231 -20.32 15.43 -14.49
N ARG A 232 -19.39 14.69 -15.11
CA ARG A 232 -19.41 13.22 -15.13
C ARG A 232 -18.94 12.59 -13.80
N GLY A 233 -17.97 13.19 -13.11
CA GLY A 233 -17.43 12.68 -11.84
C GLY A 233 -18.23 13.08 -10.59
N ALA A 234 -19.11 14.08 -10.69
CA ALA A 234 -19.87 14.63 -9.56
C ALA A 234 -20.72 13.60 -8.80
N GLN A 235 -21.20 12.55 -9.47
CA GLN A 235 -22.00 11.51 -8.83
C GLN A 235 -21.18 10.57 -7.94
N LEU A 236 -19.96 10.24 -8.35
CA LEU A 236 -19.02 9.46 -7.53
C LEU A 236 -18.47 10.32 -6.39
N ALA A 237 -18.07 11.55 -6.70
CA ALA A 237 -17.52 12.50 -5.73
C ALA A 237 -18.53 12.92 -4.66
N GLY A 238 -19.79 13.18 -5.02
CA GLY A 238 -20.85 13.55 -4.08
C GLY A 238 -21.20 12.46 -3.06
N ARG A 239 -20.73 11.23 -3.29
CA ARG A 239 -20.94 10.07 -2.40
C ARG A 239 -19.66 9.64 -1.67
N ALA A 240 -18.54 10.29 -1.94
CA ALA A 240 -17.24 9.92 -1.43
C ALA A 240 -16.82 10.82 -0.27
N SER A 241 -16.38 10.23 0.83
CA SER A 241 -15.57 10.97 1.82
C SER A 241 -14.10 10.94 1.39
N LEU A 242 -13.42 12.07 1.55
CA LEU A 242 -12.00 12.20 1.22
C LEU A 242 -11.14 11.99 2.47
N ILE A 243 -10.13 11.14 2.36
CA ILE A 243 -9.06 10.97 3.33
C ILE A 243 -7.74 11.29 2.64
N ASP A 244 -7.04 12.29 3.15
CA ASP A 244 -5.70 12.63 2.70
C ASP A 244 -4.66 11.82 3.47
N CYS A 245 -3.97 10.95 2.75
CA CYS A 245 -2.78 10.24 3.18
C CYS A 245 -1.55 11.06 2.78
N GLY A 246 -1.40 12.21 3.45
CA GLY A 246 -0.33 13.17 3.22
C GLY A 246 1.01 12.74 3.83
N VAL A 247 2.02 13.58 3.64
CA VAL A 247 3.29 13.46 4.37
C VAL A 247 3.03 13.68 5.86
N LEU A 248 3.71 12.91 6.71
CA LEU A 248 3.51 13.02 8.14
C LEU A 248 4.28 14.24 8.65
N PRO A 249 3.61 15.22 9.29
CA PRO A 249 4.28 16.42 9.75
C PRO A 249 5.17 16.10 10.94
N ALA A 250 6.25 16.87 11.10
CA ALA A 250 7.10 16.75 12.28
C ALA A 250 6.32 17.01 13.58
N ARG A 251 5.34 17.93 13.54
CA ARG A 251 4.45 18.28 14.65
C ARG A 251 3.02 18.53 14.17
N HIS A 252 2.03 18.15 14.97
CA HIS A 252 0.62 18.43 14.70
C HIS A 252 -0.17 18.58 16.01
N ALA A 253 -0.81 19.74 16.24
CA ALA A 253 -1.66 19.99 17.39
C ALA A 253 -1.05 19.57 18.76
N GLY A 254 0.24 19.84 18.97
CA GLY A 254 0.96 19.47 20.19
C GLY A 254 1.53 18.04 20.23
N SER A 255 1.21 17.19 19.25
CA SER A 255 1.81 15.86 19.06
C SER A 255 3.01 15.89 18.09
N GLU A 256 3.88 14.88 18.15
CA GLU A 256 5.02 14.69 17.24
C GLU A 256 4.85 13.40 16.41
N PRO A 257 3.83 13.32 15.52
CA PRO A 257 3.41 12.04 14.94
C PRO A 257 4.50 11.35 14.12
N PHE A 258 5.40 12.12 13.49
CA PHE A 258 6.55 11.56 12.79
C PHE A 258 7.56 10.91 13.74
N ARG A 259 7.79 11.50 14.92
CA ARG A 259 8.64 10.93 15.96
C ARG A 259 8.03 9.67 16.56
N ASP A 260 6.72 9.67 16.77
CA ASP A 260 5.98 8.51 17.28
C ASP A 260 6.05 7.34 16.30
N LEU A 261 5.93 7.61 14.99
CA LEU A 261 6.14 6.62 13.94
C LEU A 261 7.55 6.04 13.97
N ILE A 262 8.58 6.90 14.12
CA ILE A 262 9.98 6.44 14.24
C ILE A 262 10.15 5.56 15.47
N ALA A 263 9.59 5.94 16.62
CA ALA A 263 9.68 5.16 17.85
C ALA A 263 9.03 3.78 17.67
N ALA A 264 7.87 3.72 17.01
CA ALA A 264 7.20 2.46 16.72
C ALA A 264 8.00 1.58 15.74
N MET A 265 8.64 2.17 14.72
CA MET A 265 9.55 1.43 13.82
C MET A 265 10.82 0.97 14.55
N GLU A 266 11.37 1.77 15.46
CA GLU A 266 12.54 1.41 16.29
C GLU A 266 12.23 0.25 17.23
N ASN A 267 11.06 0.26 17.88
CA ASN A 267 10.60 -0.83 18.74
C ASN A 267 10.34 -2.13 17.97
N ALA A 268 10.16 -2.05 16.65
CA ALA A 268 10.05 -3.22 15.80
C ALA A 268 11.42 -3.78 15.38
N LEU A 269 12.54 -3.16 15.74
CA LEU A 269 13.86 -3.63 15.29
C LEU A 269 14.33 -4.84 16.08
N ASP A 270 14.62 -5.92 15.36
CA ASP A 270 15.36 -7.07 15.87
C ASP A 270 16.88 -6.84 15.64
N LEU A 271 17.47 -5.94 16.45
CA LEU A 271 18.88 -5.54 16.41
C LEU A 271 19.44 -5.48 17.84
N HIS A 272 20.33 -6.41 18.21
CA HIS A 272 20.69 -6.60 19.62
C HIS A 272 21.58 -5.50 20.20
N ALA A 273 22.38 -4.82 19.35
CA ALA A 273 23.24 -3.73 19.78
C ALA A 273 22.57 -2.35 19.67
N HIS A 274 21.32 -2.29 19.19
CA HIS A 274 20.60 -1.03 19.00
C HIS A 274 20.04 -0.51 20.32
N ARG A 275 20.22 0.79 20.58
CA ARG A 275 19.75 1.43 21.81
C ARG A 275 18.39 2.09 21.58
N PRO A 276 17.33 1.74 22.33
CA PRO A 276 16.04 2.41 22.23
C PRO A 276 16.14 3.93 22.44
N GLY A 277 15.31 4.68 21.73
CA GLY A 277 15.28 6.14 21.72
C GLY A 277 16.39 6.79 20.90
N SER A 278 17.21 6.03 20.17
CA SER A 278 18.29 6.57 19.35
C SER A 278 17.78 7.12 18.00
N LEU A 279 16.85 6.43 17.35
CA LEU A 279 16.23 6.89 16.11
C LEU A 279 15.24 8.05 16.32
N PRO A 280 14.36 8.06 17.35
CA PRO A 280 13.50 9.21 17.63
C PRO A 280 14.26 10.51 17.86
N ARG A 281 15.50 10.46 18.38
CA ARG A 281 16.37 11.65 18.51
C ARG A 281 16.83 12.20 17.16
N LEU A 282 16.87 11.36 16.13
CA LEU A 282 17.18 11.74 14.75
C LEU A 282 15.94 12.17 13.96
N ALA A 283 14.77 12.35 14.60
CA ALA A 283 13.54 12.71 13.91
C ALA A 283 13.66 13.93 12.98
N PRO A 284 14.32 15.06 13.34
CA PRO A 284 14.50 16.17 12.41
C PRO A 284 15.27 15.78 11.15
N TYR A 285 16.36 15.01 11.31
CA TYR A 285 17.17 14.52 10.19
C TYR A 285 16.40 13.54 9.31
N LEU A 286 15.69 12.58 9.91
CA LEU A 286 14.88 11.61 9.19
C LEU A 286 13.73 12.30 8.46
N HIS A 287 13.13 13.33 9.04
CA HIS A 287 12.05 14.10 8.43
C HIS A 287 12.54 14.82 7.17
N GLU A 288 13.65 15.56 7.29
CA GLU A 288 14.32 16.23 6.17
C GLU A 288 14.67 15.24 5.06
N ARG A 289 15.26 14.10 5.41
CA ARG A 289 15.75 13.12 4.46
C ARG A 289 14.66 12.31 3.74
N THR A 290 13.49 12.21 4.34
CA THR A 290 12.35 11.44 3.79
C THR A 290 11.23 12.34 3.30
N ALA A 291 11.36 13.66 3.48
CA ALA A 291 10.30 14.64 3.33
C ALA A 291 8.99 14.26 4.07
N GLY A 292 9.12 13.57 5.22
CA GLY A 292 7.97 13.07 5.99
C GLY A 292 7.19 11.92 5.33
N ARG A 293 7.69 11.33 4.24
CA ARG A 293 7.02 10.21 3.54
C ARG A 293 7.27 8.90 4.28
N ILE A 294 6.18 8.29 4.75
CA ILE A 294 6.20 7.05 5.55
C ILE A 294 6.87 5.89 4.80
N GLY A 295 6.60 5.74 3.51
CA GLY A 295 7.20 4.68 2.68
C GLY A 295 8.70 4.87 2.50
N SER A 296 9.16 6.12 2.30
CA SER A 296 10.59 6.44 2.22
C SER A 296 11.29 6.18 3.55
N LEU A 297 10.67 6.56 4.67
CA LEU A 297 11.17 6.26 6.02
C LEU A 297 11.26 4.76 6.28
N ALA A 298 10.20 4.01 5.99
CA ALA A 298 10.16 2.56 6.18
C ALA A 298 11.21 1.86 5.31
N ARG A 299 11.42 2.28 4.06
CA ARG A 299 12.48 1.73 3.20
C ARG A 299 13.86 2.01 3.80
N LEU A 300 14.13 3.25 4.21
CA LEU A 300 15.41 3.64 4.79
C LEU A 300 15.74 2.85 6.07
N ILE A 301 14.80 2.74 7.01
CA ILE A 301 15.01 2.01 8.27
C ILE A 301 15.21 0.51 8.02
N ARG A 302 14.41 -0.11 7.14
CA ARG A 302 14.55 -1.53 6.78
C ARG A 302 15.90 -1.82 6.15
N GLN A 303 16.32 -1.01 5.18
CA GLN A 303 17.62 -1.17 4.54
C GLN A 303 18.76 -1.01 5.57
N ALA A 304 18.68 -0.02 6.44
CA ALA A 304 19.67 0.18 7.50
C ALA A 304 19.72 -1.00 8.48
N ALA A 305 18.58 -1.60 8.81
CA ALA A 305 18.53 -2.78 9.67
C ALA A 305 19.18 -4.00 8.99
N ILE A 306 18.89 -4.24 7.71
CA ILE A 306 19.48 -5.32 6.92
C ILE A 306 20.99 -5.12 6.80
N GLU A 307 21.47 -3.92 6.45
CA GLU A 307 22.91 -3.63 6.35
C GLU A 307 23.61 -3.81 7.71
N ALA A 308 22.97 -3.38 8.81
CA ALA A 308 23.50 -3.57 10.17
C ALA A 308 23.61 -5.04 10.58
N LEU A 309 22.72 -5.91 10.09
CA LEU A 309 22.83 -7.36 10.28
C LEU A 309 23.97 -7.95 9.45
N LEU A 310 24.05 -7.58 8.17
CA LEU A 310 25.06 -8.14 7.24
C LEU A 310 26.49 -7.76 7.64
N ASN A 311 26.70 -6.55 8.19
CA ASN A 311 28.02 -6.09 8.64
C ASN A 311 28.29 -6.38 10.13
N GLY A 312 27.37 -7.02 10.84
CA GLY A 312 27.50 -7.39 12.26
C GLY A 312 27.49 -6.24 13.26
N THR A 313 27.24 -5.00 12.83
CA THR A 313 27.18 -3.85 13.76
C THR A 313 25.92 -3.86 14.64
N GLU A 314 24.84 -4.47 14.14
CA GLU A 314 23.54 -4.63 14.79
C GLU A 314 22.99 -3.33 15.43
N LYS A 315 23.28 -2.18 14.84
CA LYS A 315 22.75 -0.89 15.27
C LYS A 315 22.64 0.09 14.11
N ILE A 316 21.53 0.82 14.07
CA ILE A 316 21.36 1.92 13.11
C ILE A 316 21.95 3.21 13.72
N THR A 317 22.77 3.91 12.95
CA THR A 317 23.39 5.18 13.31
C THR A 317 23.12 6.22 12.22
N ARG A 318 23.38 7.50 12.49
CA ARG A 318 23.32 8.53 11.45
C ARG A 318 24.26 8.21 10.28
N THR A 319 25.48 7.74 10.57
CA THR A 319 26.46 7.38 9.54
C THR A 319 25.99 6.22 8.65
N SER A 320 25.38 5.18 9.23
CA SER A 320 24.82 4.07 8.44
C SER A 320 23.59 4.49 7.66
N LEU A 321 22.82 5.47 8.16
CA LEU A 321 21.75 6.05 7.38
C LEU A 321 22.35 6.81 6.20
N ASP A 322 23.34 7.70 6.42
CA ASP A 322 23.95 8.53 5.37
C ASP A 322 24.55 7.73 4.21
N SER A 323 25.01 6.50 4.42
CA SER A 323 25.53 5.62 3.35
C SER A 323 24.46 5.04 2.42
N ILE A 324 23.19 5.03 2.86
CA ILE A 324 22.07 4.50 2.07
C ILE A 324 21.59 5.57 1.09
N ALA A 325 21.50 5.23 -0.20
CA ALA A 325 20.92 6.14 -1.19
C ALA A 325 19.48 6.52 -0.82
N ALA A 326 19.16 7.82 -0.95
CA ALA A 326 17.80 8.28 -0.75
C ALA A 326 16.91 7.77 -1.89
N ASP A 327 15.58 7.79 -1.66
CA ASP A 327 14.66 7.43 -2.76
C ASP A 327 14.74 8.54 -3.79
N HIS A 328 14.49 8.25 -5.07
CA HIS A 328 14.46 9.29 -6.10
C HIS A 328 13.51 10.44 -5.71
N LEU A 329 12.34 10.11 -5.15
CA LEU A 329 11.35 11.08 -4.66
C LEU A 329 11.75 11.82 -3.38
N ALA A 330 12.72 11.29 -2.63
CA ALA A 330 13.29 11.95 -1.46
C ALA A 330 14.53 12.80 -1.85
N GLU A 331 15.28 12.39 -2.88
CA GLU A 331 16.41 13.12 -3.46
C GLU A 331 15.98 14.44 -4.11
N GLU A 332 14.82 14.48 -4.77
CA GLU A 332 14.25 15.72 -5.32
C GLU A 332 14.01 16.81 -4.25
N HIS A 333 13.83 16.42 -2.99
CA HIS A 333 13.68 17.35 -1.86
C HIS A 333 14.93 17.47 -0.99
N TYR A 334 15.78 16.44 -0.94
CA TYR A 334 16.99 16.41 -0.13
C TYR A 334 18.17 17.02 -0.90
N ARG A 335 18.51 18.27 -0.60
CA ARG A 335 19.83 18.83 -0.94
C ARG A 335 20.78 18.58 0.25
N PRO A 336 21.81 17.73 0.12
CA PRO A 336 22.81 17.61 1.17
C PRO A 336 23.44 18.99 1.42
N ARG A 337 23.47 19.45 2.67
CA ARG A 337 24.23 20.63 3.06
C ARG A 337 25.71 20.28 2.96
N THR A 338 26.31 20.58 1.81
CA THR A 338 27.77 20.56 1.67
C THR A 338 28.34 21.51 2.73
N PRO A 339 29.26 21.07 3.60
CA PRO A 339 29.91 21.99 4.53
C PRO A 339 30.67 23.02 3.71
N THR A 340 30.24 24.29 3.76
CA THR A 340 30.97 25.39 3.16
C THR A 340 32.34 25.46 3.81
N ARG A 341 33.36 24.99 3.10
CA ARG A 341 34.75 25.11 3.50
C ARG A 341 35.07 26.60 3.58
N ARG A 342 35.10 27.12 4.81
CA ARG A 342 35.42 28.51 5.14
C ARG A 342 36.82 28.80 4.61
N ARG A 343 36.92 29.46 3.44
CA ARG A 343 38.19 29.99 2.93
C ARG A 343 38.66 31.06 3.90
N THR A 344 39.66 30.73 4.70
CA THR A 344 40.48 31.69 5.43
C THR A 344 41.21 32.54 4.40
N ASN A 345 40.76 33.78 4.20
CA ASN A 345 41.51 34.79 3.46
C ASN A 345 42.67 35.26 4.34
N THR A 346 43.85 34.67 4.13
CA THR A 346 45.13 35.27 4.54
C THR A 346 45.50 36.35 3.51
N GLY A 347 45.74 37.56 4.00
CA GLY A 347 45.82 38.78 3.20
C GLY A 347 47.08 38.96 2.34
N HIS A 348 46.96 39.86 1.37
CA HIS A 348 48.08 40.53 0.72
C HIS A 348 47.66 41.97 0.39
N PRO A 349 48.41 43.02 0.78
CA PRO A 349 48.03 44.40 0.48
C PRO A 349 48.49 44.79 -0.94
N PRO A 350 47.75 45.64 -1.69
CA PRO A 350 48.20 46.11 -2.99
C PRO A 350 49.21 47.26 -2.85
N GLY A 351 50.34 47.11 -3.56
CA GLY A 351 51.40 48.10 -3.67
C GLY A 351 50.99 49.35 -4.46
N ARG A 352 51.61 50.48 -4.10
CA ARG A 352 51.46 51.80 -4.75
C ARG A 352 52.08 51.82 -6.15
N GLY A 353 51.34 52.28 -7.15
CA GLY A 353 51.85 52.72 -8.46
C GLY A 353 51.95 54.25 -8.57
N PRO A 354 52.76 54.80 -9.49
CA PRO A 354 53.24 56.18 -9.44
C PRO A 354 52.32 57.21 -10.13
N ARG A 355 52.45 58.48 -9.70
CA ARG A 355 51.73 59.67 -10.20
C ARG A 355 52.22 60.11 -11.59
N PRO A 356 51.35 60.69 -12.44
CA PRO A 356 51.76 61.34 -13.68
C PRO A 356 52.16 62.81 -13.45
N ALA A 357 52.88 63.35 -14.44
CA ALA A 357 53.54 64.66 -14.48
C ALA A 357 52.60 65.87 -14.40
#